data_AF-B8IAP4-F1
#
_entry.id   AF-B8IAP4-F1
#
_cell.length_a   1.000
_cell.length_b   1.000
_cell.length_c   1.000
_cell.angle_alpha   90.00
_cell.angle_beta   90.00
_cell.angle_gamma   90.00
#
_symmetry.space_group_name_H-M   'P 1'
#
loop_
_entity.id
_entity.type
_entity.pdbx_description
1 polymer ?
#
loop_
_entity_poly.entity_id
_entity_poly.type
_entity_poly.pdbx_seq_one_letter_code
_entity_poly.pdbx_strand_id
1 'polypeptide(L)'
;MRALPITITADSDRHFYLAVGSGESVQRAHGLCWDELIGLVGALTHPEVRSVPYGISKVRAVAPPDPEPNTAQPCVPRREEPAAPPAPEPMATIRIPLDQAEGLSSGMADLLCWAAGFRAALGDDLDRLPMGIEQTRETRRYLMDAIAKANGAEPEELPF
;
A
#
# COMPACT_ATOMS: atom_id res chain seq x y z
N MET A 1 8.91 6.29 -23.95
CA MET A 1 7.60 5.71 -23.62
C MET A 1 6.53 6.72 -24.04
N ARG A 2 5.54 6.33 -24.86
CA ARG A 2 4.41 7.22 -25.19
C ARG A 2 3.41 7.13 -24.04
N ALA A 3 3.19 8.22 -23.32
CA ALA A 3 2.17 8.28 -22.28
C ALA A 3 0.80 8.15 -22.96
N LEU A 4 0.02 7.12 -22.58
CA LEU A 4 -1.38 7.04 -22.98
C LEU A 4 -2.16 8.06 -22.13
N PRO A 5 -2.95 8.96 -22.74
CA PRO A 5 -3.80 9.86 -21.97
C PRO A 5 -4.92 9.03 -21.32
N ILE A 6 -4.82 8.84 -20.01
CA ILE A 6 -5.84 8.21 -19.18
C ILE A 6 -6.58 9.32 -18.45
N THR A 7 -7.90 9.37 -18.60
CA THR A 7 -8.78 10.28 -17.84
C THR A 7 -9.65 9.46 -16.91
N ILE A 8 -9.64 9.80 -15.62
CA ILE A 8 -10.44 9.14 -14.57
C ILE A 8 -11.40 10.18 -14.00
N THR A 9 -12.68 9.83 -13.88
CA THR A 9 -13.71 10.69 -13.28
C THR A 9 -14.49 9.88 -12.26
N ALA A 10 -14.70 10.44 -11.07
CA ALA A 10 -15.54 9.82 -10.05
C ALA A 10 -16.97 10.36 -10.16
N ASP A 11 -17.96 9.47 -10.01
CA ASP A 11 -19.38 9.80 -9.95
C ASP A 11 -19.85 9.94 -8.48
N SER A 12 -20.98 10.62 -8.25
CA SER A 12 -21.59 10.79 -6.93
C SER A 12 -21.97 9.45 -6.27
N ASP A 13 -22.15 8.40 -7.07
CA ASP A 13 -22.58 7.07 -6.64
C ASP A 13 -21.41 6.14 -6.29
N ARG A 14 -20.21 6.68 -5.99
CA ARG A 14 -18.98 5.93 -5.63
C ARG A 14 -18.44 5.01 -6.72
N HIS A 15 -18.78 5.29 -7.98
CA HIS A 15 -18.24 4.58 -9.13
C HIS A 15 -17.26 5.46 -9.91
N PHE A 16 -16.41 4.82 -10.70
CA PHE A 16 -15.42 5.47 -11.54
C PHE A 16 -15.74 5.28 -13.01
N TYR A 17 -15.44 6.32 -13.77
CA TYR A 17 -15.40 6.35 -15.22
C TYR A 17 -13.95 6.48 -15.67
N LEU A 18 -13.56 5.67 -16.65
CA LEU A 18 -12.21 5.66 -17.20
C LEU A 18 -12.29 5.79 -18.72
N ALA A 19 -11.54 6.74 -19.27
CA ALA A 19 -11.38 6.94 -20.71
C ALA A 19 -9.90 6.90 -21.10
N VAL A 20 -9.57 6.15 -22.16
CA VAL A 20 -8.19 5.92 -22.62
C VAL A 20 -8.08 6.20 -24.10
N GLY A 21 -7.15 7.08 -24.47
CA GLY A 21 -6.84 7.40 -25.85
C GLY A 21 -7.04 8.88 -26.20
N SER A 22 -6.66 9.25 -27.42
CA SER A 22 -6.78 10.61 -27.96
C SER A 22 -7.40 10.58 -29.35
N GLY A 23 -8.33 11.50 -29.64
CA GLY A 23 -8.97 11.58 -30.96
C GLY A 23 -10.12 10.61 -31.13
N GLU A 24 -10.19 9.89 -32.25
CA GLU A 24 -11.31 8.99 -32.61
C GLU A 24 -11.24 7.62 -31.92
N SER A 25 -10.10 7.26 -31.34
CA SER A 25 -9.88 5.96 -30.69
C SER A 25 -9.86 6.10 -29.17
N VAL A 26 -11.01 6.44 -28.58
CA VAL A 26 -11.18 6.51 -27.12
C VAL A 26 -11.94 5.29 -26.62
N GLN A 27 -11.29 4.46 -25.81
CA GLN A 27 -11.95 3.38 -25.07
C GLN A 27 -12.54 3.94 -23.77
N ARG A 28 -13.74 3.50 -23.41
CA ARG A 28 -14.49 4.01 -22.24
C ARG A 28 -14.99 2.86 -21.39
N ALA A 29 -14.84 2.98 -20.08
CA ALA A 29 -15.37 2.07 -19.07
C ALA A 29 -16.14 2.88 -18.01
N HIS A 30 -17.32 2.41 -17.63
CA HIS A 30 -18.24 3.09 -16.71
C HIS A 30 -18.61 2.17 -15.55
N GLY A 31 -18.99 2.76 -14.41
CA GLY A 31 -19.52 2.01 -13.28
C GLY A 31 -18.47 1.16 -12.57
N LEU A 32 -17.20 1.54 -12.66
CA LEU A 32 -16.11 0.77 -12.06
C LEU A 32 -16.12 0.99 -10.55
N CYS A 33 -16.08 -0.10 -9.78
CA CYS A 33 -15.70 -0.04 -8.38
C CYS A 33 -14.20 0.25 -8.25
N TRP A 34 -13.73 0.65 -7.06
CA TRP A 34 -12.33 1.00 -6.83
C TRP A 34 -11.35 -0.10 -7.30
N ASP A 35 -11.63 -1.35 -6.95
CA ASP A 35 -10.75 -2.48 -7.31
C ASP A 35 -10.72 -2.75 -8.83
N GLU A 36 -11.85 -2.53 -9.51
CA GLU A 36 -11.98 -2.68 -10.96
C GLU A 36 -11.23 -1.57 -11.71
N LEU A 37 -11.28 -0.33 -11.18
CA LEU A 37 -10.49 0.78 -11.70
C LEU A 37 -8.99 0.47 -11.63
N ILE A 38 -8.51 0.01 -10.48
CA ILE A 38 -7.08 -0.31 -10.29
C ILE A 38 -6.66 -1.45 -11.21
N GLY A 39 -7.49 -2.49 -11.34
CA GLY A 39 -7.23 -3.60 -12.27
C GLY A 39 -7.13 -3.13 -13.73
N LEU A 40 -8.03 -2.26 -14.16
CA LEU A 40 -8.06 -1.76 -15.54
C LEU A 40 -6.89 -0.81 -15.82
N VAL A 41 -6.55 0.10 -14.90
CA VAL A 41 -5.38 0.97 -15.02
C VAL A 41 -4.09 0.15 -15.08
N GLY A 42 -3.94 -0.85 -14.20
CA GLY A 42 -2.78 -1.74 -14.18
C GLY A 42 -2.59 -2.51 -15.49
N ALA A 43 -3.67 -3.06 -16.05
CA ALA A 43 -3.63 -3.75 -17.35
C ALA A 43 -3.23 -2.82 -18.51
N LEU A 44 -3.57 -1.53 -18.42
CA LEU A 44 -3.27 -0.54 -19.46
C LEU A 44 -1.84 0.02 -19.35
N THR A 45 -1.31 0.16 -18.14
CA THR A 45 0.06 0.66 -17.91
C THR A 45 1.10 -0.45 -18.00
N HIS A 46 0.71 -1.72 -17.83
CA HIS A 46 1.58 -2.88 -17.84
C HIS A 46 1.03 -4.01 -18.73
N PRO A 47 1.02 -3.84 -20.07
CA PRO A 47 0.49 -4.85 -21.01
C PRO A 47 1.25 -6.19 -20.96
N GLU A 48 2.48 -6.20 -20.42
CA GLU A 48 3.29 -7.38 -20.15
C GLU A 48 2.73 -8.26 -19.02
N VAL A 49 1.92 -7.71 -18.13
CA VAL A 49 1.25 -8.43 -17.04
C VAL A 49 -0.06 -9.00 -17.59
N ARG A 50 0.04 -10.11 -18.34
CA ARG A 50 -1.13 -10.90 -18.76
C ARG A 50 -1.69 -11.73 -17.59
N SER A 51 -2.24 -11.06 -16.60
CA SER A 51 -3.06 -11.71 -15.57
C SER A 51 -4.32 -10.90 -15.33
N VAL A 52 -5.38 -11.25 -16.07
CA VAL A 52 -6.74 -10.84 -15.72
C VAL A 52 -7.39 -11.98 -14.96
N PRO A 53 -7.80 -11.77 -13.70
CA PRO A 53 -9.03 -12.39 -13.25
C PRO A 53 -9.78 -11.47 -12.29
N TYR A 54 -10.37 -10.39 -12.78
CA TYR A 54 -11.53 -9.79 -12.11
C TYR A 54 -12.58 -9.51 -13.16
N GLY A 55 -13.80 -9.99 -12.89
CA GLY A 55 -14.85 -10.19 -13.88
C GLY A 55 -15.14 -8.95 -14.72
N ILE A 56 -14.56 -8.90 -15.91
CA ILE A 56 -14.97 -8.00 -16.99
C ILE A 56 -16.28 -8.56 -17.57
N SER A 57 -17.33 -8.58 -16.75
CA SER A 57 -18.68 -8.69 -17.24
C SER A 57 -19.04 -7.30 -17.75
N LYS A 58 -19.16 -7.17 -19.08
CA LYS A 58 -19.63 -5.98 -19.85
C LYS A 58 -18.60 -5.17 -20.66
N VAL A 59 -17.47 -5.73 -21.08
CA VAL A 59 -16.83 -5.25 -22.33
C VAL A 59 -17.29 -6.15 -23.47
N ARG A 60 -18.32 -5.70 -24.19
CA ARG A 60 -18.80 -6.37 -25.41
C ARG A 60 -17.80 -6.09 -26.53
N ALA A 61 -16.76 -6.92 -26.62
CA ALA A 61 -15.96 -7.01 -27.82
C ALA A 61 -16.74 -7.82 -28.86
N VAL A 62 -17.05 -7.22 -30.01
CA VAL A 62 -17.58 -7.93 -31.17
C VAL A 62 -16.38 -8.57 -31.87
N ALA A 63 -16.26 -9.91 -31.79
CA ALA A 63 -15.25 -10.66 -32.54
C ALA A 63 -15.86 -11.22 -33.85
N PRO A 64 -15.13 -11.19 -34.98
CA PRO A 64 -15.47 -11.96 -36.17
C PRO A 64 -15.07 -13.45 -36.01
N PRO A 65 -15.65 -14.38 -36.80
CA PRO A 65 -15.59 -15.82 -36.57
C PRO A 65 -14.21 -16.46 -36.86
N ASP A 66 -13.93 -17.52 -36.08
CA ASP A 66 -12.69 -18.32 -36.02
C ASP A 66 -12.25 -18.94 -37.35
N PRO A 67 -10.94 -19.21 -37.51
CA PRO A 67 -10.47 -20.35 -38.30
C PRO A 67 -9.79 -21.41 -37.41
N GLU A 68 -10.38 -22.61 -37.48
CA GLU A 68 -9.89 -23.99 -37.30
C GLU A 68 -8.72 -24.39 -36.37
N PRO A 69 -8.78 -25.61 -35.79
CA PRO A 69 -7.83 -26.10 -34.81
C PRO A 69 -6.63 -26.76 -35.49
N ASN A 70 -5.41 -26.31 -35.24
CA ASN A 70 -4.25 -27.13 -35.57
C ASN A 70 -3.03 -26.95 -34.64
N THR A 71 -2.39 -28.10 -34.41
CA THR A 71 -1.00 -28.37 -34.04
C THR A 71 -0.54 -28.18 -32.59
N ALA A 72 -0.42 -29.34 -31.93
CA ALA A 72 0.61 -29.75 -30.96
C ALA A 72 1.61 -28.65 -30.52
N GLN A 73 1.42 -28.14 -29.30
CA GLN A 73 2.46 -27.37 -28.62
C GLN A 73 3.46 -28.33 -27.96
N PRO A 74 4.79 -28.12 -28.12
CA PRO A 74 5.81 -28.92 -27.45
C PRO A 74 5.75 -28.68 -25.93
N CYS A 75 5.82 -29.77 -25.16
CA CYS A 75 5.85 -29.75 -23.70
C CYS A 75 7.13 -29.05 -23.21
N VAL A 76 7.06 -27.75 -22.94
CA VAL A 76 8.13 -27.03 -22.23
C VAL A 76 8.02 -27.36 -20.74
N PRO A 77 9.13 -27.68 -20.03
CA PRO A 77 9.10 -27.88 -18.59
C PRO A 77 8.48 -26.67 -17.91
N ARG A 78 7.43 -26.90 -17.11
CA ARG A 78 6.73 -25.86 -16.36
C ARG A 78 7.74 -25.16 -15.45
N ARG A 79 8.03 -23.89 -15.74
CA ARG A 79 8.80 -23.01 -14.85
C ARG A 79 8.10 -23.02 -13.50
N GLU A 80 8.81 -23.39 -12.44
CA GLU A 80 8.30 -23.26 -11.08
C GLU A 80 7.91 -21.80 -10.86
N GLU A 81 6.62 -21.61 -10.56
CA GLU A 81 6.06 -20.30 -10.26
C GLU A 81 6.72 -19.80 -8.97
N PRO A 82 7.28 -18.58 -8.94
CA PRO A 82 7.88 -18.03 -7.74
C PRO A 82 6.86 -18.11 -6.59
N ALA A 83 7.29 -18.58 -5.42
CA ALA A 83 6.44 -18.66 -4.25
C ALA A 83 5.70 -17.33 -4.06
N ALA A 84 4.37 -17.41 -3.90
CA ALA A 84 3.56 -16.23 -3.63
C ALA A 84 4.18 -15.45 -2.46
N PRO A 85 4.27 -14.12 -2.55
CA PRO A 85 4.80 -13.32 -1.45
C PRO A 85 3.99 -13.62 -0.19
N PRO A 86 4.62 -13.62 0.99
CA PRO A 86 3.93 -13.88 2.25
C PRO A 86 2.75 -12.93 2.39
N ALA A 87 1.62 -13.46 2.87
CA ALA A 87 0.46 -12.64 3.18
C ALA A 87 0.88 -11.54 4.17
N PRO A 88 0.45 -10.28 3.97
CA PRO A 88 0.84 -9.20 4.85
C PRO A 88 0.39 -9.49 6.28
N GLU A 89 1.26 -9.20 7.25
CA GLU A 89 0.93 -9.33 8.67
C GLU A 89 -0.28 -8.43 9.01
N PRO A 90 -1.19 -8.88 9.88
CA PRO A 90 -2.30 -8.05 10.31
C PRO A 90 -1.78 -6.82 11.08
N MET A 91 -2.06 -5.61 10.58
CA MET A 91 -1.62 -4.35 11.19
C MET A 91 -2.79 -3.49 11.67
N ALA A 92 -2.62 -2.84 12.82
CA ALA A 92 -3.51 -1.78 13.30
C ALA A 92 -3.02 -0.41 12.83
N THR A 93 -3.93 0.48 12.41
CA THR A 93 -3.62 1.86 12.01
C THR A 93 -4.32 2.85 12.92
N ILE A 94 -3.57 3.79 13.50
CA ILE A 94 -4.09 4.88 14.33
C ILE A 94 -3.84 6.20 13.59
N ARG A 95 -4.87 7.03 13.43
CA ARG A 95 -4.77 8.36 12.81
C ARG A 95 -4.81 9.41 13.91
N ILE A 96 -3.75 10.20 14.00
CA ILE A 96 -3.57 11.25 15.02
C ILE A 96 -3.19 12.54 14.27
N PRO A 97 -3.77 13.71 14.62
CA PRO A 97 -3.30 15.01 14.13
C PRO A 97 -1.81 15.21 14.42
N LEU A 98 -1.13 15.94 13.53
CA LEU A 98 0.34 16.10 13.60
C LEU A 98 0.79 16.78 14.89
N ASP A 99 0.11 17.85 15.29
CA ASP A 99 0.36 18.58 16.54
C ASP A 99 0.21 17.67 17.78
N GLN A 100 -0.78 16.79 17.77
CA GLN A 100 -0.98 15.81 18.84
C GLN A 100 0.09 14.71 18.82
N ALA A 101 0.53 14.28 17.63
CA ALA A 101 1.60 13.29 17.48
C ALA A 101 2.93 13.84 18.03
N GLU A 102 3.25 15.10 17.76
CA GLU A 102 4.42 15.79 18.31
C GLU A 102 4.36 15.85 19.84
N GLY A 103 3.23 16.32 20.40
CA GLY A 103 3.04 16.35 21.85
C GLY A 103 3.14 14.97 22.51
N LEU A 104 2.58 13.94 21.88
CA LEU A 104 2.66 12.55 22.36
C LEU A 104 4.12 12.04 22.33
N SER A 105 4.87 12.31 21.26
CA SER A 105 6.29 11.93 21.13
C SER A 105 7.16 12.57 22.21
N SER A 106 6.92 13.86 22.50
CA SER A 106 7.60 14.59 23.59
C SER A 106 7.25 14.00 24.95
N GLY A 107 5.96 13.77 25.24
CA GLY A 107 5.53 13.17 26.51
C GLY A 107 6.11 11.76 26.73
N MET A 108 6.21 10.95 25.66
CA MET A 108 6.88 9.65 25.73
C MET A 108 8.37 9.78 26.06
N ALA A 109 9.06 10.80 25.53
CA ALA A 109 10.48 11.05 25.84
C ALA A 109 10.68 11.35 27.32
N ASP A 110 9.84 12.23 27.89
CA ASP A 110 9.91 12.59 29.31
C ASP A 110 9.65 11.39 30.22
N LEU A 111 8.66 10.56 29.90
CA LEU A 111 8.37 9.32 30.63
C LEU A 111 9.54 8.33 30.58
N LEU A 112 10.18 8.17 29.42
CA LEU A 112 11.35 7.31 29.27
C LEU A 112 12.55 7.84 30.06
N CYS A 113 12.75 9.16 30.09
CA CYS A 113 13.79 9.80 30.90
C CYS A 113 13.54 9.56 32.40
N TRP A 114 12.30 9.75 32.85
CA TRP A 114 11.91 9.47 34.23
C TRP A 114 12.13 8.00 34.60
N ALA A 115 11.73 7.07 33.73
CA ALA A 115 11.93 5.64 33.95
C ALA A 115 13.42 5.28 34.02
N ALA A 116 14.28 5.91 33.23
CA ALA A 116 15.72 5.73 33.29
C ALA A 116 16.30 6.23 34.63
N GLY A 117 15.88 7.41 35.10
CA GLY A 117 16.27 7.95 36.41
C GLY A 117 15.79 7.08 37.57
N PHE A 118 14.53 6.62 37.52
CA PHE A 118 13.98 5.70 38.49
C PHE A 118 14.78 4.40 38.57
N ARG A 119 15.11 3.80 37.41
CA ARG A 119 15.97 2.60 37.33
C ARG A 119 17.34 2.83 37.95
N ALA A 120 17.96 3.99 37.68
CA ALA A 120 19.27 4.32 38.26
C ALA A 120 19.22 4.44 39.80
N ALA A 121 18.09 4.88 40.36
CA ALA A 121 17.91 5.02 41.81
C ALA A 121 17.55 3.69 42.51
N LEU A 122 17.13 2.67 41.77
CA LEU A 122 16.52 1.47 42.34
C LEU A 122 17.51 0.39 42.80
N GLY A 123 18.78 0.48 42.38
CA GLY A 123 19.78 -0.54 42.66
C GLY A 123 19.48 -1.88 41.95
N ASP A 124 19.62 -2.99 42.68
CA ASP A 124 19.49 -4.35 42.13
C ASP A 124 18.07 -4.94 42.21
N ASP A 125 17.07 -4.17 42.65
CA ASP A 125 15.67 -4.64 42.82
C ASP A 125 14.90 -4.65 41.48
N LEU A 126 15.27 -5.56 40.58
CA LEU A 126 14.74 -5.61 39.21
C LEU A 126 13.21 -5.89 39.14
N ASP A 127 12.59 -6.33 40.23
CA ASP A 127 11.16 -6.67 40.28
C ASP A 127 10.25 -5.43 40.24
N ARG A 128 10.80 -4.23 40.48
CA ARG A 128 10.03 -2.97 40.49
C ARG A 128 10.21 -2.14 39.23
N LEU A 129 10.83 -2.68 38.18
CA LEU A 129 11.03 -1.95 36.94
C LEU A 129 9.68 -1.54 36.31
N PRO A 130 9.56 -0.31 35.80
CA PRO A 130 8.38 0.09 35.03
C PRO A 130 8.22 -0.85 33.82
N MET A 131 7.03 -1.40 33.65
CA MET A 131 6.73 -2.23 32.48
C MET A 131 6.61 -1.36 31.23
N GLY A 132 6.88 -1.95 30.06
CA GLY A 132 6.56 -1.30 28.78
C GLY A 132 7.60 -0.30 28.27
N ILE A 133 8.78 -0.19 28.89
CA ILE A 133 9.82 0.79 28.49
C ILE A 133 10.25 0.57 27.03
N GLU A 134 10.56 -0.67 26.65
CA GLU A 134 11.01 -0.98 25.29
C GLU A 134 9.89 -0.80 24.27
N GLN A 135 8.66 -1.21 24.60
CA GLN A 135 7.49 -0.99 23.75
C GLN A 135 7.20 0.51 23.56
N THR A 136 7.38 1.31 24.60
CA THR A 136 7.20 2.77 24.54
C THR A 136 8.28 3.42 23.69
N ARG A 137 9.55 2.98 23.84
CA ARG A 137 10.66 3.42 23.02
C ARG A 137 10.43 3.11 21.54
N GLU A 138 10.02 1.89 21.23
CA GLU A 138 9.73 1.47 19.86
C GLU A 138 8.52 2.22 19.27
N THR A 139 7.45 2.38 20.04
CA THR A 139 6.27 3.16 19.62
C THR A 139 6.65 4.62 19.34
N ARG A 140 7.49 5.23 20.19
CA ARG A 140 7.99 6.59 19.97
C ARG A 140 8.81 6.67 18.68
N ARG A 141 9.66 5.67 18.38
CA ARG A 141 10.40 5.62 17.12
C ARG A 141 9.46 5.60 15.92
N TYR A 142 8.45 4.72 15.90
CA TYR A 142 7.48 4.68 14.81
C TYR A 142 6.70 6.00 14.66
N LEU A 143 6.38 6.64 15.78
CA LEU A 143 5.69 7.93 15.78
C LEU A 143 6.57 9.03 15.19
N MET A 144 7.86 9.06 15.53
CA MET A 144 8.83 10.00 14.96
C MET A 144 9.03 9.81 13.47
N ASP A 145 9.15 8.56 13.00
CA ASP A 145 9.22 8.26 11.57
C ASP A 145 7.97 8.74 10.84
N ALA A 146 6.79 8.57 11.45
CA ALA A 146 5.52 9.04 10.89
C ALA A 146 5.44 10.58 10.84
N ILE A 147 5.92 11.27 11.88
CA ILE A 147 6.00 12.75 11.92
C ILE A 147 6.96 13.27 10.86
N ALA A 148 8.15 12.67 10.73
CA ALA A 148 9.14 13.07 9.73
C ALA A 148 8.57 12.93 8.30
N LYS A 149 7.95 11.78 8.01
CA LYS A 149 7.26 11.54 6.73
C LYS A 149 6.13 12.54 6.47
N ALA A 150 5.32 12.86 7.49
CA ALA A 150 4.23 13.83 7.36
C ALA A 150 4.74 15.25 7.07
N ASN A 151 5.91 15.60 7.60
CA ASN A 151 6.58 16.88 7.37
C ASN A 151 7.43 16.92 6.08
N GLY A 152 7.56 15.79 5.37
CA GLY A 152 8.42 15.68 4.19
C GLY A 152 9.92 15.77 4.53
N ALA A 153 10.29 15.47 5.77
CA ALA A 153 11.68 15.41 6.23
C ALA A 153 12.18 13.96 6.23
N GLU A 154 13.50 13.79 6.06
CA GLU A 154 14.15 12.52 6.36
C GLU A 154 14.15 12.28 7.87
N PRO A 155 13.94 11.03 8.34
CA PRO A 155 14.01 10.73 9.76
C PRO A 155 15.43 10.98 10.27
N GLU A 156 15.60 11.96 11.16
CA GLU A 156 16.86 12.13 11.88
C GLU A 156 17.04 10.98 12.88
N GLU A 157 18.20 10.30 12.82
CA GLU A 157 18.64 9.42 13.90
C GLU A 157 18.82 10.24 15.17
N LEU A 158 17.93 10.07 16.14
CA LEU A 158 18.10 10.72 17.44
C LEU A 158 19.27 10.10 18.21
N PRO A 159 20.20 10.92 18.74
CA PRO A 159 21.16 10.45 19.72
C PRO A 159 20.45 10.10 21.04
N PHE A 160 20.96 9.04 21.67
CA PHE A 160 20.42 8.39 22.87
C PHE A 160 20.30 9.32 24.08
#